data_AF-A0A9J6CZJ8-F1
#
_entry.id   AF-A0A9J6CZJ8-F1
#
_cell.length_a   1.000
_cell.length_b   1.000
_cell.length_c   1.000
_cell.angle_alpha   90.00
_cell.angle_beta   90.00
_cell.angle_gamma   90.00
#
_symmetry.space_group_name_H-M   'P 1'
#
loop_
_entity.id
_entity.type
_entity.pdbx_description
1 polymer ?
#
loop_
_entity_poly.entity_id
_entity_poly.type
_entity_poly.pdbx_seq_one_letter_code
_entity_poly.pdbx_strand_id
1 'polypeptide(L)'
;MRKKGYEVPKCTKGASKESYEWLRENSVSPLSNVVRILRWLVDPVFQFIRLGNERLKEAIQVFLGELCSYSTLNFIEMYKNTPPLFDAPPGDLATFYMDVPTSFDARIELLNFQFHGIHEEVLDFVNNLYSLLERTDPKKKMHRNWGTVVRRILVCNEPNCESCAFDTVKKSFGGDVDTVAVKYPADQNISRTPVLVLSDNEVFPSDDALNHHMWCYKWRACPPMKKCDKKIHGMALVLLFDTFVLEEAYVSTRHLDQ
;
A
#
# COMPACT_ATOMS: atom_id res chain seq x y z
N MET A 1 3.34 -18.01 54.57
CA MET A 1 3.74 -16.94 53.64
C MET A 1 2.95 -17.08 52.34
N ARG A 2 1.95 -16.24 52.10
CA ARG A 2 1.18 -16.22 50.83
C ARG A 2 1.98 -15.41 49.80
N LYS A 3 2.23 -15.99 48.61
CA LYS A 3 2.86 -15.31 47.48
C LYS A 3 2.04 -14.07 47.11
N LYS A 4 2.65 -12.87 47.16
CA LYS A 4 2.07 -11.66 46.59
C LYS A 4 1.86 -11.92 45.09
N GLY A 5 0.60 -11.89 44.66
CA GLY A 5 0.25 -11.93 43.25
C GLY A 5 0.87 -10.71 42.55
N TYR A 6 1.54 -10.96 41.44
CA TYR A 6 1.91 -9.90 40.49
C TYR A 6 0.60 -9.36 39.92
N GLU A 7 0.18 -8.17 40.33
CA GLU A 7 -0.89 -7.46 39.64
C GLU A 7 -0.36 -6.98 38.29
N VAL A 8 -0.85 -7.59 37.22
CA VAL A 8 -0.67 -7.06 35.86
C VAL A 8 -1.39 -5.71 35.81
N PRO A 9 -0.74 -4.61 35.38
CA PRO A 9 -1.37 -3.31 35.30
C PRO A 9 -2.64 -3.40 34.45
N LYS A 10 -3.79 -3.07 35.05
CA LYS A 10 -5.05 -2.96 34.31
C LYS A 10 -4.91 -1.80 33.32
N CYS A 11 -4.73 -2.15 32.05
CA CYS A 11 -4.71 -1.21 30.92
C CYS A 11 -5.98 -0.35 30.93
N THR A 12 -5.83 0.92 31.33
CA THR A 12 -6.86 1.94 31.48
C THR A 12 -7.63 2.16 30.18
N LYS A 13 -8.85 2.67 30.27
CA LYS A 13 -9.81 2.88 29.16
C LYS A 13 -9.32 3.81 28.02
N GLY A 14 -8.10 4.36 28.08
CA GLY A 14 -7.50 5.29 27.09
C GLY A 14 -6.70 4.65 25.94
N ALA A 15 -6.37 3.36 26.05
CA ALA A 15 -5.37 2.72 25.17
C ALA A 15 -5.69 2.67 23.67
N SER A 16 -6.97 2.74 23.25
CA SER A 16 -7.32 2.75 21.82
C SER A 16 -6.98 4.10 21.17
N LYS A 17 -7.32 5.21 21.83
CA LYS A 17 -6.97 6.56 21.38
C LYS A 17 -5.45 6.77 21.41
N GLU A 18 -4.79 6.35 22.50
CA GLU A 18 -3.34 6.41 22.64
C GLU A 18 -2.62 5.60 21.54
N SER A 19 -3.10 4.38 21.24
CA SER A 19 -2.56 3.57 20.14
C SER A 19 -2.76 4.24 18.78
N TYR A 20 -3.92 4.86 18.55
CA TYR A 20 -4.21 5.57 17.31
C TYR A 20 -3.29 6.80 17.12
N GLU A 21 -3.16 7.64 18.15
CA GLU A 21 -2.27 8.81 18.12
C GLU A 21 -0.82 8.39 17.88
N TRP A 22 -0.39 7.33 18.56
CA TRP A 22 0.96 6.77 18.37
C TRP A 22 1.20 6.28 16.94
N LEU A 23 0.24 5.56 16.35
CA LEU A 23 0.33 5.07 14.96
C LEU A 23 0.40 6.21 13.94
N ARG A 24 -0.31 7.31 14.20
CA ARG A 24 -0.30 8.51 13.36
C ARG A 24 1.05 9.21 13.39
N GLU A 25 1.68 9.29 14.56
CA GLU A 25 3.00 9.90 14.76
C GLU A 25 4.18 9.00 14.38
N ASN A 26 3.96 7.68 14.33
CA ASN A 26 4.98 6.69 14.00
C ASN A 26 4.46 5.81 12.88
N SER A 27 4.39 6.38 11.68
CA SER A 27 3.88 5.73 10.49
C SER A 27 4.67 4.45 10.16
N VAL A 28 4.02 3.31 10.41
CA VAL A 28 4.52 1.97 10.07
C VAL A 28 3.64 1.39 8.96
N SER A 29 4.27 0.69 8.01
CA SER A 29 3.53 -0.06 6.99
C SER A 29 4.15 -1.45 6.83
N PRO A 30 3.39 -2.55 6.96
CA PRO A 30 1.97 -2.61 7.36
C PRO A 30 1.77 -2.23 8.84
N LEU A 31 0.65 -1.56 9.16
CA LEU A 31 0.35 -1.12 10.54
C LEU A 31 0.33 -2.25 11.56
N SER A 32 -0.02 -3.47 11.14
CA SER A 32 0.02 -4.66 12.00
C SER A 32 1.42 -4.98 12.54
N ASN A 33 2.47 -4.53 11.86
CA ASN A 33 3.85 -4.77 12.27
C ASN A 33 4.32 -3.79 13.34
N VAL A 34 3.48 -2.85 13.79
CA VAL A 34 3.81 -1.93 14.89
C VAL A 34 4.28 -2.67 16.15
N VAL A 35 3.76 -3.87 16.42
CA VAL A 35 4.14 -4.65 17.60
C VAL A 35 5.55 -5.26 17.52
N ARG A 36 6.24 -5.10 16.38
CA ARG A 36 7.59 -5.64 16.13
C ARG A 36 8.68 -4.58 16.23
N ILE A 37 8.32 -3.29 16.19
CA ILE A 37 9.31 -2.22 16.17
C ILE A 37 9.77 -1.89 17.57
N LEU A 38 11.06 -1.56 17.69
CA LEU A 38 11.70 -1.33 18.99
C LEU A 38 11.00 -0.23 19.79
N ARG A 39 10.61 0.87 19.13
CA ARG A 39 9.90 1.99 19.77
C ARG A 39 8.62 1.54 20.48
N TRP A 40 7.83 0.65 19.87
CA TRP A 40 6.63 0.08 20.49
C TRP A 40 6.97 -0.87 21.64
N LEU A 41 8.03 -1.67 21.48
CA LEU A 41 8.42 -2.70 22.44
C LEU A 41 9.05 -2.15 23.72
N VAL A 42 9.62 -0.95 23.69
CA VAL A 42 10.25 -0.31 24.87
C VAL A 42 9.36 0.76 25.50
N ASP A 43 8.26 1.16 24.85
CA ASP A 43 7.36 2.16 25.38
C ASP A 43 6.62 1.63 26.62
N PRO A 44 6.68 2.31 27.78
CA PRO A 44 6.03 1.85 29.01
C PRO A 44 4.53 1.56 28.87
N VAL A 45 3.85 2.27 27.97
CA VAL A 45 2.42 2.15 27.70
C VAL A 45 2.13 0.98 26.75
N PHE A 46 2.94 0.82 25.69
CA PHE A 46 2.64 -0.12 24.59
C PHE A 46 3.41 -1.45 24.64
N GLN A 47 4.48 -1.56 25.43
CA GLN A 47 5.40 -2.72 25.46
C GLN A 47 4.75 -4.09 25.69
N PHE A 48 3.54 -4.15 26.29
CA PHE A 48 2.78 -5.38 26.53
C PHE A 48 1.56 -5.54 25.59
N ILE A 49 1.28 -4.57 24.73
CA ILE A 49 0.21 -4.64 23.75
C ILE A 49 0.69 -5.44 22.54
N ARG A 50 -0.12 -6.41 22.11
CA ARG A 50 0.15 -7.33 20.99
C ARG A 50 -1.00 -7.28 20.00
N LEU A 51 -0.80 -7.84 18.80
CA LEU A 51 -1.76 -7.79 17.70
C LEU A 51 -3.12 -8.43 18.04
N GLY A 52 -3.16 -9.35 19.01
CA GLY A 52 -4.41 -9.93 19.51
C GLY A 52 -5.26 -8.99 20.37
N ASN A 53 -4.73 -7.83 20.78
CA ASN A 53 -5.44 -6.86 21.60
C ASN A 53 -6.52 -6.16 20.77
N GLU A 54 -7.79 -6.28 21.19
CA GLU A 54 -8.93 -5.70 20.47
C GLU A 54 -8.83 -4.18 20.31
N ARG A 55 -8.29 -3.45 21.29
CA ARG A 55 -8.14 -1.98 21.21
C ARG A 55 -7.11 -1.57 20.17
N LEU A 56 -6.02 -2.33 20.05
CA LEU A 56 -5.03 -2.09 18.99
C LEU A 56 -5.65 -2.40 17.62
N LYS A 57 -6.43 -3.47 17.49
CA LYS A 57 -7.14 -3.79 16.25
C LYS A 57 -8.11 -2.67 15.85
N GLU A 58 -8.89 -2.15 16.80
CA GLU A 58 -9.78 -1.01 16.58
C GLU A 58 -8.99 0.23 16.12
N ALA A 59 -7.90 0.59 16.81
CA ALA A 59 -7.05 1.72 16.43
C ALA A 59 -6.47 1.57 15.01
N ILE A 60 -5.98 0.37 14.67
CA ILE A 60 -5.50 0.05 13.32
C ILE A 60 -6.63 0.19 12.29
N GLN A 61 -7.82 -0.33 12.58
CA GLN A 61 -8.97 -0.24 11.66
C GLN A 61 -9.39 1.20 11.41
N VAL A 62 -9.46 2.03 12.47
CA VAL A 62 -9.78 3.46 12.35
C VAL A 62 -8.72 4.17 11.51
N PHE A 63 -7.44 3.95 11.80
CA PHE A 63 -6.36 4.60 11.07
C PHE A 63 -6.28 4.13 9.61
N LEU A 64 -6.51 2.84 9.32
CA LEU A 64 -6.64 2.33 7.95
C LEU A 64 -7.76 3.03 7.19
N GLY A 65 -8.91 3.28 7.84
CA GLY A 65 -10.03 4.01 7.25
C GLY A 65 -9.65 5.45 6.87
N GLU A 66 -8.88 6.12 7.73
CA GLU A 66 -8.30 7.44 7.46
C GLU A 66 -7.31 7.40 6.29
N LEU A 67 -6.33 6.49 6.32
CA LEU A 67 -5.33 6.33 5.25
C LEU A 67 -5.96 6.03 3.90
N CYS A 68 -7.09 5.32 3.85
CA CYS A 68 -7.80 5.07 2.60
C CYS A 68 -8.30 6.35 1.92
N SER A 69 -8.46 7.45 2.68
CA SER A 69 -8.86 8.76 2.16
C SER A 69 -7.69 9.63 1.71
N TYR A 70 -6.44 9.22 1.97
CA TYR A 70 -5.26 10.06 1.69
C TYR A 70 -4.94 10.13 0.21
N SER A 71 -4.67 11.30 -0.34
CA SER A 71 -3.96 11.38 -1.63
C SER A 71 -2.48 11.01 -1.46
N THR A 72 -1.76 10.88 -2.57
CA THR A 72 -0.30 10.79 -2.58
C THR A 72 0.32 11.98 -1.84
N LEU A 73 -0.24 13.19 -1.98
CA LEU A 73 0.23 14.37 -1.24
C LEU A 73 0.04 14.24 0.27
N ASN A 74 -1.12 13.75 0.73
CA ASN A 74 -1.36 13.48 2.15
C ASN A 74 -0.38 12.42 2.69
N PHE A 75 -0.08 11.40 1.87
CA PHE A 75 0.90 10.38 2.22
C PHE A 75 2.32 10.97 2.32
N ILE A 76 2.72 11.85 1.40
CA ILE A 76 4.01 12.55 1.46
C ILE A 76 4.09 13.38 2.74
N GLU A 77 3.06 14.19 3.03
CA GLU A 77 2.98 15.04 4.23
C GLU A 77 3.16 14.21 5.51
N MET A 78 2.49 13.06 5.60
CA MET A 78 2.59 12.15 6.75
C MET A 78 4.02 11.69 7.03
N TYR A 79 4.84 11.48 5.98
CA TYR A 79 6.24 11.06 6.10
C TYR A 79 7.24 12.22 6.09
N LYS A 80 6.83 13.49 5.95
CA LYS A 80 7.78 14.62 6.00
C LYS A 80 8.54 14.69 7.33
N ASN A 81 7.84 14.44 8.44
CA ASN A 81 8.40 14.55 9.79
C ASN A 81 8.56 13.19 10.50
N THR A 82 8.27 12.09 9.80
CA THR A 82 8.21 10.76 10.40
C THR A 82 9.13 9.81 9.64
N PRO A 83 10.11 9.16 10.31
CA PRO A 83 10.94 8.16 9.66
C PRO A 83 10.06 7.03 9.11
N PRO A 84 10.09 6.75 7.81
CA PRO A 84 9.24 5.74 7.24
C PRO A 84 9.67 4.34 7.68
N LEU A 85 8.77 3.62 8.36
CA LEU A 85 8.97 2.24 8.78
C LEU A 85 8.18 1.30 7.87
N PHE A 86 8.62 1.20 6.61
CA PHE A 86 8.15 0.17 5.70
C PHE A 86 8.63 -1.21 6.21
N ASP A 87 7.85 -2.26 5.97
CA ASP A 87 7.99 -3.65 6.47
C ASP A 87 8.21 -3.85 7.99
N ALA A 88 8.51 -2.78 8.73
CA ALA A 88 8.96 -2.79 10.11
C ALA A 88 10.07 -3.84 10.36
N PRO A 89 11.22 -3.73 9.66
CA PRO A 89 12.33 -4.65 9.87
C PRO A 89 12.85 -4.55 11.30
N PRO A 90 13.26 -5.68 11.91
CA PRO A 90 14.00 -5.62 13.16
C PRO A 90 15.40 -5.02 12.92
N GLY A 91 15.86 -4.15 13.81
CA GLY A 91 17.22 -3.60 13.78
C GLY A 91 17.34 -2.23 13.11
N ASP A 92 18.53 -1.94 12.59
CA ASP A 92 18.89 -0.64 12.00
C ASP A 92 18.39 -0.52 10.56
N LEU A 93 17.58 0.51 10.28
CA LEU A 93 17.02 0.79 8.95
C LEU A 93 18.10 1.00 7.89
N ALA A 94 19.24 1.58 8.25
CA ALA A 94 20.35 1.82 7.32
C ALA A 94 20.99 0.52 6.79
N THR A 95 20.80 -0.59 7.52
CA THR A 95 21.26 -1.91 7.07
C THR A 95 20.22 -2.63 6.22
N PHE A 96 18.95 -2.27 6.35
CA PHE A 96 17.84 -2.93 5.66
C PHE A 96 17.48 -2.27 4.33
N TYR A 97 17.46 -0.93 4.30
CA TYR A 97 17.12 -0.15 3.13
C TYR A 97 18.35 0.47 2.48
N MET A 98 18.33 0.55 1.16
CA MET A 98 19.14 1.52 0.42
C MET A 98 18.71 2.94 0.83
N ASP A 99 19.59 3.92 0.72
CA ASP A 99 19.19 5.32 0.88
C ASP A 99 18.21 5.74 -0.24
N VAL A 100 17.51 6.86 -0.03
CA VAL A 100 16.45 7.32 -0.93
C VAL A 100 16.98 7.63 -2.36
N PRO A 101 18.08 8.39 -2.54
CA PRO A 101 18.68 8.59 -3.86
C PRO A 101 19.07 7.30 -4.57
N THR A 102 19.83 6.41 -3.92
CA THR A 102 20.27 5.16 -4.56
C THR A 102 19.07 4.25 -4.90
N SER A 103 18.03 4.27 -4.06
CA SER A 103 16.76 3.58 -4.33
C SER A 103 16.03 4.14 -5.56
N PHE A 104 16.10 5.44 -5.79
CA PHE A 104 15.52 6.08 -6.97
C PHE A 104 16.30 5.69 -8.22
N ASP A 105 17.63 5.76 -8.20
CA ASP A 105 18.48 5.36 -9.33
C ASP A 105 18.24 3.90 -9.73
N ALA A 106 18.13 3.00 -8.75
CA ALA A 106 17.81 1.59 -8.99
C ALA A 106 16.43 1.39 -9.64
N ARG A 107 15.43 2.21 -9.29
CA ARG A 107 14.11 2.19 -9.94
C ARG A 107 14.19 2.69 -11.38
N ILE A 108 14.94 3.76 -11.64
CA ILE A 108 15.15 4.30 -12.98
C ILE A 108 15.85 3.27 -13.87
N GLU A 109 16.91 2.62 -13.37
CA GLU A 109 17.60 1.55 -14.08
C GLU A 109 16.67 0.38 -14.40
N LEU A 110 15.84 -0.02 -13.44
CA LEU A 110 14.84 -1.07 -13.65
C LEU A 110 13.82 -0.67 -14.73
N LEU A 111 13.24 0.53 -14.65
CA LEU A 111 12.23 0.99 -15.61
C LEU A 111 12.84 1.12 -17.00
N ASN A 112 14.01 1.76 -17.13
CA ASN A 112 14.72 1.82 -18.41
C ASN A 112 15.04 0.42 -18.94
N PHE A 113 15.40 -0.52 -18.08
CA PHE A 113 15.58 -1.90 -18.51
C PHE A 113 14.28 -2.55 -18.98
N GLN A 114 13.14 -2.37 -18.31
CA GLN A 114 11.88 -2.97 -18.73
C GLN A 114 11.38 -2.37 -20.06
N PHE A 115 11.50 -1.06 -20.20
CA PHE A 115 10.97 -0.29 -21.34
C PHE A 115 12.04 0.02 -22.40
N HIS A 116 13.13 -0.75 -22.46
CA HIS A 116 14.19 -0.60 -23.48
C HIS A 116 14.81 0.81 -23.57
N GLY A 117 14.78 1.58 -22.49
CA GLY A 117 15.23 2.97 -22.43
C GLY A 117 14.29 3.95 -23.15
N ILE A 118 13.09 3.52 -23.53
CA ILE A 118 12.09 4.37 -24.17
C ILE A 118 11.44 5.24 -23.10
N HIS A 119 11.80 6.52 -23.08
CA HIS A 119 11.34 7.48 -22.07
C HIS A 119 9.81 7.64 -22.05
N GLU A 120 9.16 7.65 -23.23
CA GLU A 120 7.70 7.80 -23.33
C GLU A 120 6.96 6.63 -22.64
N GLU A 121 7.43 5.39 -22.81
CA GLU A 121 6.83 4.23 -22.15
C GLU A 121 7.00 4.28 -20.62
N VAL A 122 8.14 4.76 -20.13
CA VAL A 122 8.38 4.99 -18.71
C VAL A 122 7.42 6.06 -18.17
N LEU A 123 7.29 7.17 -18.89
CA LEU A 123 6.39 8.27 -18.55
C LEU A 123 4.93 7.77 -18.46
N ASP A 124 4.48 7.02 -19.46
CA ASP A 124 3.13 6.45 -19.50
C ASP A 124 2.89 5.47 -18.34
N PHE A 125 3.85 4.59 -18.07
CA PHE A 125 3.77 3.66 -16.93
C PHE A 125 3.64 4.40 -15.60
N VAL A 126 4.48 5.41 -15.34
CA VAL A 126 4.45 6.14 -14.07
C VAL A 126 3.17 6.95 -13.91
N ASN A 127 2.68 7.59 -14.98
CA ASN A 127 1.41 8.32 -14.94
C ASN A 127 0.21 7.39 -14.79
N ASN A 128 0.22 6.20 -15.40
CA ASN A 128 -0.81 5.19 -15.19
C ASN A 128 -0.82 4.70 -13.74
N LEU A 129 0.36 4.44 -13.16
CA LEU A 129 0.49 4.07 -11.76
C LEU A 129 -0.01 5.19 -10.84
N TYR A 130 0.38 6.43 -11.08
CA TYR A 130 -0.08 7.58 -10.29
C TYR A 130 -1.61 7.74 -10.38
N SER A 131 -2.17 7.68 -11.59
CA SER A 131 -3.63 7.77 -11.82
C SER A 131 -4.39 6.62 -11.13
N LEU A 132 -3.81 5.42 -11.10
CA LEU A 132 -4.35 4.27 -10.38
C LEU A 132 -4.40 4.55 -8.87
N LEU A 133 -3.32 5.10 -8.31
CA LEU A 133 -3.20 5.42 -6.88
C LEU A 133 -4.12 6.58 -6.48
N GLU A 134 -4.26 7.62 -7.30
CA GLU A 134 -5.12 8.79 -7.04
C GLU A 134 -6.59 8.55 -7.43
N ARG A 135 -6.87 7.50 -8.19
CA ARG A 135 -8.22 7.17 -8.68
C ARG A 135 -8.84 8.30 -9.51
N THR A 136 -8.00 9.00 -10.28
CA THR A 136 -8.37 10.16 -11.11
C THR A 136 -9.07 9.76 -12.41
N ASP A 137 -8.98 8.50 -12.83
CA ASP A 137 -9.67 8.00 -14.02
C ASP A 137 -11.21 8.13 -13.90
N PRO A 138 -11.88 8.97 -14.73
CA PRO A 138 -13.29 9.31 -14.62
C PRO A 138 -14.25 8.11 -14.69
N LYS A 139 -13.87 7.04 -15.41
CA LYS A 139 -14.68 5.81 -15.51
C LYS A 139 -14.75 5.05 -14.18
N LYS A 140 -13.87 5.37 -13.22
CA LYS A 140 -13.63 4.62 -11.98
C LYS A 140 -13.91 5.45 -10.71
N LYS A 141 -14.58 6.60 -10.83
CA LYS A 141 -15.01 7.39 -9.65
C LYS A 141 -15.96 6.57 -8.77
N MET A 142 -15.49 6.24 -7.57
CA MET A 142 -16.27 5.58 -6.52
C MET A 142 -17.15 6.63 -5.84
N HIS A 143 -18.47 6.47 -5.89
CA HIS A 143 -19.34 7.15 -4.94
C HIS A 143 -19.13 6.54 -3.54
N ARG A 144 -18.91 7.42 -2.58
CA ARG A 144 -18.50 7.10 -1.21
C ARG A 144 -19.69 6.46 -0.46
N ASN A 145 -19.79 5.13 -0.47
CA ASN A 145 -20.78 4.41 0.35
C ASN A 145 -20.16 4.09 1.71
N TRP A 146 -20.79 4.62 2.76
CA TRP A 146 -20.35 4.59 4.16
C TRP A 146 -20.48 3.22 4.88
N GLY A 147 -20.38 2.10 4.16
CA GLY A 147 -20.65 0.77 4.75
C GLY A 147 -19.84 -0.41 4.21
N THR A 148 -18.90 -0.19 3.27
CA THR A 148 -18.11 -1.27 2.67
C THR A 148 -16.68 -1.25 3.21
N VAL A 149 -16.03 -2.41 3.35
CA VAL A 149 -14.59 -2.52 3.65
C VAL A 149 -13.82 -1.72 2.61
N VAL A 150 -13.43 -0.49 2.95
CA VAL A 150 -12.76 0.40 2.00
C VAL A 150 -11.34 -0.11 1.80
N ARG A 151 -11.10 -0.76 0.66
CA ARG A 151 -9.75 -1.01 0.17
C ARG A 151 -9.48 0.01 -0.92
N ARG A 152 -8.31 0.65 -0.88
CA ARG A 152 -7.92 1.60 -1.92
C ARG A 152 -7.57 0.90 -3.22
N ILE A 153 -6.88 -0.23 -3.12
CA ILE A 153 -6.42 -1.08 -4.22
C ILE A 153 -6.58 -2.54 -3.79
N LEU A 154 -6.97 -3.41 -4.73
CA LEU A 154 -6.91 -4.86 -4.57
C LEU A 154 -5.63 -5.37 -5.23
N VAL A 155 -4.79 -6.07 -4.47
CA VAL A 155 -3.61 -6.76 -5.02
C VAL A 155 -3.91 -8.24 -5.09
N CYS A 156 -3.85 -8.80 -6.29
CA CYS A 156 -4.01 -10.22 -6.55
C CYS A 156 -2.66 -10.79 -6.99
N ASN A 157 -2.00 -11.51 -6.08
CA ASN A 157 -0.72 -12.16 -6.35
C ASN A 157 -0.96 -13.59 -6.81
N GLU A 158 -0.44 -13.93 -7.98
CA GLU A 158 -0.55 -15.24 -8.63
C GLU A 158 -1.99 -15.77 -8.68
N PRO A 159 -2.93 -15.05 -9.34
CA PRO A 159 -4.30 -15.52 -9.43
C PRO A 159 -4.38 -16.87 -10.13
N ASN A 160 -5.22 -17.73 -9.59
CA ASN A 160 -5.72 -18.91 -10.28
C ASN A 160 -7.24 -18.74 -10.45
N CYS A 161 -7.67 -18.51 -11.69
CA CYS A 161 -9.07 -18.22 -12.00
C CYS A 161 -9.68 -19.39 -12.77
N GLU A 162 -10.73 -19.98 -12.22
CA GLU A 162 -11.56 -20.93 -12.97
C GLU A 162 -12.37 -20.21 -14.04
N SER A 163 -12.73 -20.91 -15.11
CA SER A 163 -13.44 -20.33 -16.25
C SER A 163 -14.79 -19.70 -15.88
N CYS A 164 -15.46 -20.25 -14.87
CA CYS A 164 -16.73 -19.74 -14.35
C CYS A 164 -16.59 -18.37 -13.64
N ALA A 165 -15.39 -17.99 -13.21
CA ALA A 165 -15.15 -16.75 -12.49
C ALA A 165 -14.81 -15.57 -13.42
N PHE A 166 -14.55 -15.80 -14.71
CA PHE A 166 -14.14 -14.74 -15.63
C PHE A 166 -15.18 -13.64 -15.83
N ASP A 167 -16.48 -13.96 -15.77
CA ASP A 167 -17.52 -12.92 -15.88
C ASP A 167 -17.53 -11.99 -14.66
N THR A 168 -17.30 -12.53 -13.46
CA THR A 168 -17.13 -11.73 -12.23
C THR A 168 -15.86 -10.89 -12.27
N VAL A 169 -14.77 -11.45 -12.81
CA VAL A 169 -13.50 -10.73 -13.01
C VAL A 169 -13.68 -9.56 -13.99
N LYS A 170 -14.38 -9.77 -15.11
CA LYS A 170 -14.68 -8.73 -16.10
C LYS A 170 -15.45 -7.55 -15.49
N LYS A 171 -16.49 -7.85 -14.70
CA LYS A 171 -17.26 -6.84 -13.96
C LYS A 171 -16.37 -6.08 -12.98
N SER A 172 -15.56 -6.81 -12.20
CA SER A 172 -14.65 -6.22 -11.23
C SER A 172 -13.62 -5.30 -11.88
N PHE A 173 -13.04 -5.72 -13.01
CA PHE A 173 -12.03 -4.94 -13.74
C PHE A 173 -12.65 -3.76 -14.50
N GLY A 174 -13.89 -3.91 -14.96
CA GLY A 174 -14.68 -2.82 -15.56
C GLY A 174 -15.11 -1.74 -14.56
N GLY A 175 -15.02 -2.02 -13.25
CA GLY A 175 -15.47 -1.10 -12.22
C GLY A 175 -16.99 -1.18 -11.99
N ASP A 176 -17.59 -2.33 -12.22
CA ASP A 176 -18.95 -2.59 -11.77
C ASP A 176 -18.96 -2.90 -10.27
N VAL A 177 -20.09 -2.61 -9.62
CA VAL A 177 -20.32 -3.05 -8.25
C VAL A 177 -20.83 -4.47 -8.31
N ASP A 178 -20.14 -5.39 -7.65
CA ASP A 178 -20.53 -6.80 -7.60
C ASP A 178 -20.46 -7.36 -6.18
N THR A 179 -21.26 -8.38 -5.90
CA THR A 179 -21.24 -9.10 -4.63
C THR A 179 -20.43 -10.37 -4.81
N VAL A 180 -19.34 -10.50 -4.04
CA VAL A 180 -18.47 -11.68 -4.10
C VAL A 180 -18.60 -12.52 -2.85
N ALA A 181 -18.62 -13.83 -3.05
CA ALA A 181 -18.50 -14.79 -1.96
C ALA A 181 -17.08 -14.70 -1.38
N VAL A 182 -16.99 -14.44 -0.08
CA VAL A 182 -15.71 -14.38 0.63
C VAL A 182 -15.62 -15.61 1.52
N LYS A 183 -14.45 -16.26 1.52
CA LYS A 183 -14.22 -17.43 2.35
C LYS A 183 -14.31 -17.04 3.82
N TYR A 184 -15.27 -17.62 4.54
CA TYR A 184 -15.58 -17.47 5.98
C TYR A 184 -16.57 -16.37 6.40
N PRO A 185 -16.52 -15.11 5.93
CA PRO A 185 -17.54 -14.12 6.23
C PRO A 185 -18.70 -14.19 5.24
N ALA A 186 -19.76 -13.42 5.52
CA ALA A 186 -20.83 -13.20 4.55
C ALA A 186 -20.28 -12.54 3.27
N ASP A 187 -21.03 -12.70 2.18
CA ASP A 187 -20.72 -12.10 0.90
C ASP A 187 -20.45 -10.59 1.04
N GLN A 188 -19.43 -10.13 0.33
CA GLN A 188 -19.00 -8.73 0.41
C GLN A 188 -19.23 -8.04 -0.92
N ASN A 189 -19.70 -6.80 -0.85
CA ASN A 189 -19.79 -5.95 -2.03
C ASN A 189 -18.40 -5.40 -2.35
N ILE A 190 -17.92 -5.67 -3.56
CA ILE A 190 -16.78 -4.97 -4.14
C ILE A 190 -17.33 -3.77 -4.90
N SER A 191 -16.99 -2.58 -4.42
CA SER A 191 -17.19 -1.34 -5.17
C SER A 191 -16.07 -1.14 -6.20
N ARG A 192 -16.17 -0.09 -7.02
CA ARG A 192 -15.13 0.40 -7.95
C ARG A 192 -13.76 0.53 -7.29
N THR A 193 -13.00 -0.56 -7.28
CA THR A 193 -11.71 -0.66 -6.61
C THR A 193 -10.69 -1.07 -7.64
N PRO A 194 -9.65 -0.26 -7.90
CA PRO A 194 -8.59 -0.64 -8.82
C PRO A 194 -7.94 -1.97 -8.41
N VAL A 195 -7.65 -2.81 -9.39
CA VAL A 195 -7.03 -4.13 -9.19
C VAL A 195 -5.64 -4.15 -9.81
N LEU A 196 -4.65 -4.54 -9.01
CA LEU A 196 -3.29 -4.87 -9.45
C LEU A 196 -3.18 -6.39 -9.49
N VAL A 197 -2.84 -6.95 -10.63
CA VAL A 197 -2.59 -8.38 -10.80
C VAL A 197 -1.09 -8.59 -11.03
N LEU A 198 -0.51 -9.52 -10.27
CA LEU A 198 0.88 -9.95 -10.41
C LEU A 198 0.88 -11.44 -10.75
N SER A 199 1.54 -11.82 -11.84
CA SER A 199 1.60 -13.21 -12.30
C SER A 199 2.81 -13.44 -13.20
N ASP A 200 3.39 -14.63 -13.11
CA ASP A 200 4.42 -15.12 -14.04
C ASP A 200 3.82 -15.70 -15.33
N ASN A 201 2.52 -16.02 -15.31
CA ASN A 201 1.79 -16.64 -16.43
C ASN A 201 0.67 -15.72 -16.94
N GLU A 202 0.26 -15.94 -18.19
CA GLU A 202 -0.97 -15.36 -18.74
C GLU A 202 -2.19 -16.04 -18.07
N VAL A 203 -2.77 -15.39 -17.06
CA VAL A 203 -3.90 -15.95 -16.26
C VAL A 203 -5.24 -15.72 -16.93
N PHE A 204 -5.37 -14.61 -17.66
CA PHE A 204 -6.64 -14.18 -18.24
C PHE A 204 -6.74 -14.59 -19.71
N PRO A 205 -7.94 -14.94 -20.20
CA PRO A 205 -8.14 -15.22 -21.60
C PRO A 205 -7.91 -13.95 -22.43
N SER A 206 -7.42 -14.12 -23.66
CA SER A 206 -7.28 -13.03 -24.62
C SER A 206 -8.64 -12.68 -25.22
N ASP A 207 -9.51 -12.04 -24.45
CA ASP A 207 -10.80 -11.53 -24.91
C ASP A 207 -10.85 -9.99 -24.90
N ASP A 208 -11.65 -9.43 -25.81
CA ASP A 208 -11.71 -7.98 -25.99
C ASP A 208 -12.21 -7.26 -24.73
N ALA A 209 -13.13 -7.89 -23.99
CA ALA A 209 -13.69 -7.32 -22.78
C ALA A 209 -12.63 -7.10 -21.68
N LEU A 210 -11.76 -8.07 -21.42
CA LEU A 210 -10.68 -7.91 -20.44
C LEU A 210 -9.61 -6.95 -20.96
N ASN A 211 -9.22 -7.07 -22.24
CA ASN A 211 -8.21 -6.22 -22.86
C ASN A 211 -8.57 -4.73 -22.81
N HIS A 212 -9.86 -4.38 -22.95
CA HIS A 212 -10.31 -3.00 -22.80
C HIS A 212 -10.28 -2.46 -21.37
N HIS A 213 -10.21 -3.34 -20.36
CA HIS A 213 -10.27 -2.97 -18.94
C HIS A 213 -8.92 -3.04 -18.21
N MET A 214 -7.88 -3.59 -18.85
CA MET A 214 -6.56 -3.77 -18.23
C MET A 214 -5.43 -3.10 -19.01
N TRP A 215 -4.45 -2.61 -18.26
CA TRP A 215 -3.10 -2.37 -18.79
C TRP A 215 -2.25 -3.59 -18.43
N CYS A 216 -1.65 -4.21 -19.44
CA CYS A 216 -0.76 -5.35 -19.25
C CYS A 216 0.69 -4.92 -19.48
N TYR A 217 1.54 -5.15 -18.48
CA TYR A 217 2.97 -4.87 -18.55
C TYR A 217 3.74 -6.18 -18.42
N LYS A 218 4.56 -6.52 -19.41
CA LYS A 218 5.39 -7.72 -19.38
C LYS A 218 6.76 -7.39 -18.80
N TRP A 219 7.03 -7.93 -17.61
CA TRP A 219 8.30 -7.74 -16.93
C TRP A 219 9.26 -8.86 -17.29
N ARG A 220 10.49 -8.48 -17.62
CA ARG A 220 11.60 -9.41 -17.83
C ARG A 220 12.54 -9.43 -16.63
N ALA A 221 13.17 -10.57 -16.40
CA ALA A 221 14.25 -10.68 -15.43
C ALA A 221 15.31 -9.60 -15.74
N CYS A 222 15.68 -8.83 -14.71
CA CYS A 222 16.62 -7.71 -14.81
C CYS A 222 17.93 -8.08 -14.10
N PRO A 223 18.91 -8.72 -14.78
CA PRO A 223 20.19 -9.07 -14.18
C PRO A 223 20.93 -7.91 -13.49
N PRO A 224 20.90 -6.66 -14.00
CA PRO A 224 21.55 -5.53 -13.34
C PRO A 224 21.09 -5.31 -11.89
N MET A 225 19.85 -5.66 -11.56
CA MET A 225 19.32 -5.49 -10.20
C MET A 225 19.98 -6.41 -9.16
N LYS A 226 20.72 -7.45 -9.57
CA LYS A 226 21.44 -8.35 -8.64
C LYS A 226 22.49 -7.64 -7.80
N LYS A 227 22.96 -6.46 -8.22
CA LYS A 227 23.93 -5.65 -7.48
C LYS A 227 23.32 -4.98 -6.24
N CYS A 228 22.00 -4.87 -6.16
CA CYS A 228 21.31 -4.29 -5.02
C CYS A 228 21.24 -5.34 -3.91
N ASP A 229 21.97 -5.12 -2.82
CA ASP A 229 22.06 -6.00 -1.65
C ASP A 229 21.02 -5.68 -0.57
N LYS A 230 20.44 -4.48 -0.62
CA LYS A 230 19.41 -3.98 0.30
C LYS A 230 18.08 -3.76 -0.39
N LYS A 231 17.01 -3.61 0.40
CA LYS A 231 15.68 -3.29 -0.14
C LYS A 231 15.62 -1.84 -0.64
N ILE A 232 14.85 -1.64 -1.71
CA ILE A 232 14.52 -0.31 -2.21
C ILE A 232 13.70 0.44 -1.14
N HIS A 233 14.07 1.68 -0.87
CA HIS A 233 13.36 2.55 0.05
C HIS A 233 11.99 2.98 -0.53
N GLY A 234 10.93 2.91 0.27
CA GLY A 234 9.57 3.23 -0.18
C GLY A 234 9.42 4.67 -0.67
N MET A 235 10.07 5.63 -0.01
CA MET A 235 10.04 7.06 -0.38
C MET A 235 10.68 7.38 -1.73
N ALA A 236 11.46 6.47 -2.33
CA ALA A 236 11.93 6.66 -3.70
C ALA A 236 10.79 6.69 -4.74
N LEU A 237 9.58 6.22 -4.37
CA LEU A 237 8.39 6.42 -5.18
C LEU A 237 8.03 7.90 -5.35
N VAL A 238 8.26 8.72 -4.31
CA VAL A 238 7.96 10.14 -4.36
C VAL A 238 8.88 10.85 -5.35
N LEU A 239 10.17 10.53 -5.33
CA LEU A 239 11.11 11.07 -6.33
C LEU A 239 10.75 10.64 -7.76
N LEU A 240 10.22 9.42 -7.92
CA LEU A 240 9.71 8.96 -9.21
C LEU A 240 8.52 9.80 -9.69
N PHE A 241 7.59 10.13 -8.79
CA PHE A 241 6.47 11.00 -9.13
C PHE A 241 6.91 12.44 -9.40
N ASP A 242 7.80 12.99 -8.57
CA ASP A 242 8.40 14.31 -8.80
C ASP A 242 9.06 14.43 -10.18
N THR A 243 9.55 13.31 -10.74
CA THR A 243 10.25 13.28 -12.05
C THR A 243 9.31 13.15 -13.24
N PHE A 244 8.25 12.33 -13.12
CA PHE A 244 7.45 11.91 -14.29
C PHE A 244 5.97 12.31 -14.23
N VAL A 245 5.41 12.66 -13.06
CA VAL A 245 4.00 13.02 -12.95
C VAL A 245 3.82 14.47 -13.38
N LEU A 246 2.99 14.67 -14.41
CA LEU A 246 2.76 15.99 -15.02
C LEU A 246 1.45 16.64 -14.56
N GLU A 247 0.69 16.01 -13.66
CA GLU A 247 -0.60 16.52 -13.21
C GLU A 247 -0.44 17.87 -12.47
N GLU A 248 -1.10 18.91 -12.98
CA GLU A 248 -0.95 20.29 -12.50
C GLU A 248 -1.23 20.44 -10.98
N ALA A 249 -2.23 19.72 -10.46
CA ALA A 249 -2.55 19.75 -9.03
C ALA A 249 -1.42 19.19 -8.16
N TYR A 250 -0.75 18.13 -8.62
CA TYR A 250 0.41 17.55 -7.96
C TYR A 250 1.59 18.52 -8.02
N VAL A 251 1.94 18.95 -9.24
CA VAL A 251 3.06 19.85 -9.54
C VAL A 251 2.96 21.16 -8.75
N SER A 252 1.79 21.79 -8.73
CA SER A 252 1.56 23.07 -8.05
C SER A 252 1.74 22.98 -6.54
N THR A 253 1.29 21.89 -5.92
CA THR A 253 1.41 21.71 -4.47
C THR A 253 2.85 21.35 -4.09
N ARG A 254 3.50 20.49 -4.89
CA ARG A 254 4.83 19.97 -4.58
C ARG A 254 5.92 21.03 -4.73
N HIS A 255 5.84 21.91 -5.74
CA HIS A 255 6.81 22.99 -5.93
C HIS A 255 6.72 24.10 -4.88
N LEU A 256 5.65 24.19 -4.10
CA LEU A 256 5.54 25.11 -2.96
C LEU A 256 6.26 24.58 -1.70
N ASP A 257 6.54 23.27 -1.65
CA ASP A 257 7.10 22.56 -0.50
C ASP A 257 8.58 22.14 -0.69
N GLN A 258 9.20 22.46 -1.83
CA GLN A 258 10.65 22.29 -2.09
C GLN A 258 11.43 23.56 -1.72
#